data_AF-A0A1K2FVZ0-F1
#
_entry.id   AF-A0A1K2FVZ0-F1
#
_cell.length_a   1.000
_cell.length_b   1.000
_cell.length_c   1.000
_cell.angle_alpha   90.00
_cell.angle_beta   90.00
_cell.angle_gamma   90.00
#
_symmetry.space_group_name_H-M   'P 1'
#
loop_
_entity.id
_entity.type
_entity.pdbx_description
1 polymer ?
#
loop_
_entity_poly.entity_id
_entity_poly.type
_entity_poly.pdbx_seq_one_letter_code
_entity_poly.pdbx_strand_id
1 'polypeptide(L)' 'MADPLPFFAEVRVLRAPGSPRLEGKLGGTLGITEPPDEATPPAYAVLLDGEDEVYTFLRDEIEPTGHMRKQEDYY' A
#
# COMPACT_ATOMS: atom_id res chain seq x y z
N MET A 1 11.12 -8.02 -12.56
CA MET A 1 10.66 -7.92 -11.17
C MET A 1 10.12 -6.52 -11.00
N ALA A 2 8.88 -6.34 -10.53
CA ALA A 2 8.37 -5.00 -10.23
C ALA A 2 9.13 -4.48 -9.01
N ASP A 3 9.71 -3.28 -9.11
CA ASP A 3 10.45 -2.69 -8.00
C ASP A 3 9.58 -2.59 -6.74
N PRO A 4 10.09 -3.02 -5.57
CA PRO A 4 9.38 -2.88 -4.32
C PRO A 4 9.10 -1.41 -4.02
N LEU A 5 7.87 -1.08 -3.65
CA LEU A 5 7.51 0.28 -3.28
C LEU A 5 8.28 0.69 -2.01
N PRO A 6 8.95 1.85 -1.99
CA PRO A 6 9.68 2.29 -0.81
C PRO A 6 8.71 2.55 0.34
N PHE A 7 9.23 2.58 1.57
CA PHE A 7 8.48 3.07 2.72
C PHE A 7 8.03 4.52 2.50
N PHE A 8 6.82 4.83 2.94
CA PHE A 8 6.13 6.11 2.77
C PHE A 8 5.88 6.50 1.30
N ALA A 9 5.94 5.55 0.36
CA ALA A 9 5.44 5.78 -0.99
C ALA A 9 3.96 6.10 -0.91
N GLU A 10 3.53 7.22 -1.48
CA GLU A 10 2.11 7.49 -1.64
C GLU A 10 1.54 6.57 -2.71
N VAL A 11 0.46 5.88 -2.35
CA VAL A 11 -0.22 4.94 -3.21
C VAL A 11 -1.70 5.25 -3.29
N ARG A 12 -2.30 4.95 -4.44
CA ARG A 12 -3.75 4.93 -4.63
C ARG A 12 -4.23 3.48 -4.70
N VAL A 13 -5.31 3.18 -3.99
CA VAL A 13 -5.99 1.88 -4.08
C VAL A 13 -6.74 1.80 -5.40
N LEU A 14 -6.36 0.85 -6.25
CA LEU A 14 -7.03 0.55 -7.50
C LEU A 14 -8.22 -0.38 -7.29
N ARG A 15 -8.03 -1.42 -6.48
CA ARG A 15 -9.01 -2.48 -6.23
C ARG A 15 -8.94 -2.94 -4.78
N ALA A 16 -10.09 -3.21 -4.18
CA ALA A 16 -10.19 -3.71 -2.81
C ALA A 16 -11.33 -4.73 -2.71
N PRO A 17 -11.10 -6.01 -3.10
CA PRO A 17 -12.17 -7.01 -3.25
C PRO A 17 -13.00 -7.24 -1.98
N GLY A 18 -12.39 -7.10 -0.80
CA GLY A 18 -13.07 -7.23 0.50
C GLY A 18 -13.69 -5.93 1.03
N SER A 19 -13.29 -4.77 0.50
CA SER A 19 -13.69 -3.45 0.98
C SER A 19 -13.73 -2.42 -0.16
N PRO A 20 -14.71 -2.50 -1.08
CA PRO A 20 -14.77 -1.62 -2.25
C PRO A 20 -14.80 -0.11 -1.92
N ARG A 21 -15.22 0.25 -0.69
CA ARG A 21 -15.18 1.63 -0.17
C ARG A 21 -13.77 2.25 -0.12
N LEU A 22 -12.73 1.42 -0.20
CA LEU A 22 -11.33 1.86 -0.16
C LEU A 22 -10.79 2.20 -1.55
N GLU A 23 -11.47 1.77 -2.62
CA GLU A 23 -11.04 2.05 -3.99
C GLU A 23 -11.00 3.56 -4.26
N GLY A 24 -9.91 4.01 -4.86
CA GLY A 24 -9.63 5.42 -5.11
C GLY A 24 -9.05 6.19 -3.92
N LYS A 25 -9.02 5.62 -2.71
CA LYS A 25 -8.36 6.27 -1.57
C LYS A 25 -6.85 6.34 -1.76
N LEU A 26 -6.26 7.38 -1.17
CA LEU A 26 -4.83 7.55 -1.05
C LEU A 26 -4.36 7.08 0.33
N GLY A 27 -3.09 6.70 0.40
CA GLY A 27 -2.42 6.35 1.65
C GLY A 27 -0.92 6.24 1.43
N GLY A 28 -0.19 5.86 2.46
CA GLY A 28 1.23 5.56 2.32
C GLY A 28 1.59 4.16 2.77
N THR A 29 2.60 3.61 2.11
CA THR A 29 3.17 2.31 2.46
C THR A 29 3.91 2.39 3.79
N LEU A 30 3.58 1.50 4.70
CA LEU A 30 4.22 1.33 6.00
C LEU A 30 5.09 0.07 6.08
N GLY A 31 5.08 -0.77 5.05
CA GLY A 31 5.93 -1.94 5.00
C GLY A 31 5.57 -2.90 3.88
N ILE A 32 6.46 -3.87 3.67
CA ILE A 32 6.28 -4.97 2.72
C ILE A 32 6.42 -6.26 3.51
N THR A 33 5.46 -7.17 3.34
CA THR A 33 5.56 -8.54 3.80
C THR A 33 5.97 -9.40 2.62
N GLU A 34 7.23 -9.85 2.64
CA GLU A 34 7.76 -10.77 1.64
C GLU A 34 7.48 -12.22 2.09
N PRO A 35 6.70 -13.00 1.33
CA PRO A 35 6.47 -14.40 1.64
C PRO A 35 7.76 -15.21 1.45
N PRO A 36 7.91 -16.35 2.17
CA PRO A 36 9.10 -17.20 2.06
C PRO A 36 9.22 -17.91 0.70
N ASP A 37 8.17 -17.90 -0.10
CA ASP A 37 8.08 -18.51 -1.42
C ASP A 37 8.03 -17.44 -2.52
N GLU A 38 8.98 -17.48 -3.46
CA GLU A 38 9.09 -16.49 -4.55
C GLU A 38 7.91 -16.51 -5.55
N ALA A 39 7.10 -17.57 -5.57
CA ALA A 39 5.91 -17.62 -6.43
C ALA A 39 4.73 -16.88 -5.80
N THR A 40 4.80 -16.55 -4.50
CA THR A 40 3.77 -15.75 -3.83
C THR A 40 4.10 -14.26 -3.94
N PRO A 41 3.18 -13.41 -4.42
CA PRO A 41 3.44 -11.98 -4.53
C PRO A 41 3.58 -11.34 -3.14
N PRO A 42 4.45 -10.31 -3.01
CA PRO A 42 4.57 -9.57 -1.76
C PRO A 42 3.30 -8.77 -1.47
N ALA A 43 3.03 -8.59 -0.18
CA ALA A 43 1.91 -7.80 0.29
C ALA A 43 2.40 -6.48 0.92
N TYR A 44 1.68 -5.39 0.67
CA TYR A 44 2.03 -4.04 1.10
C TYR A 44 1.10 -3.59 2.21
N ALA A 45 1.66 -3.23 3.35
CA ALA A 45 0.93 -2.58 4.43
C ALA A 45 0.77 -1.10 4.10
N VAL A 46 -0.46 -0.60 4.07
CA VAL A 46 -0.82 0.77 3.68
C VAL A 46 -1.76 1.35 4.73
N LEU A 47 -1.41 2.51 5.28
CA LEU A 47 -2.34 3.32 6.07
C LEU A 47 -3.01 4.32 5.12
N LEU A 48 -4.34 4.25 5.04
CA LEU A 48 -5.15 5.06 4.15
C LEU A 48 -5.60 6.36 4.83
N ASP A 49 -5.78 7.41 4.04
CA ASP A 49 -6.23 8.70 4.53
C ASP A 49 -7.64 8.60 5.13
N GLY A 50 -7.74 9.04 6.38
CA GLY A 50 -9.00 9.04 7.14
C GLY A 50 -9.42 7.65 7.63
N GLU A 51 -8.54 6.65 7.58
CA GLU A 51 -8.72 5.37 8.26
C GLU A 51 -7.74 5.28 9.44
N ASP A 52 -8.18 4.70 10.55
CA ASP A 52 -7.33 4.46 11.72
C ASP A 52 -6.58 3.11 11.66
N GLU A 53 -6.93 2.26 10.69
CA GLU A 53 -6.42 0.89 10.55
C GLU A 53 -5.48 0.76 9.34
N VAL A 54 -4.47 -0.10 9.48
CA VAL A 54 -3.56 -0.46 8.40
C VAL A 54 -4.19 -1.58 7.57
N TYR A 55 -4.27 -1.36 6.26
CA TYR A 55 -4.78 -2.34 5.31
C TYR A 55 -3.63 -2.98 4.54
N THR A 56 -3.87 -4.18 4.02
CA THR A 56 -2.88 -4.91 3.22
C THR A 56 -3.36 -5.06 1.79
N PHE A 57 -2.50 -4.76 0.83
CA PHE A 57 -2.80 -4.83 -0.60
C PHE A 57 -1.70 -5.55 -1.37
N LEU A 58 -2.05 -6.20 -2.47
CA LEU A 58 -1.09 -6.72 -3.44
C LEU A 58 -0.58 -5.62 -4.36
N ARG A 59 0.56 -5.87 -5.04
CA ARG A 59 1.16 -4.87 -5.93
C ARG A 59 0.21 -4.39 -7.04
N ASP A 60 -0.65 -5.26 -7.55
CA ASP A 60 -1.62 -4.97 -8.62
C ASP A 60 -2.95 -4.35 -8.13
N GLU A 61 -3.11 -4.23 -6.82
CA GLU A 61 -4.25 -3.58 -6.16
C GLU A 61 -3.97 -2.12 -5.82
N ILE A 62 -2.71 -1.68 -5.91
CA ILE A 62 -2.28 -0.31 -5.61
C ILE A 62 -1.38 0.25 -6.71
N GLU A 63 -1.46 1.55 -6.96
CA GLU A 63 -0.53 2.26 -7.84
C GLU A 63 0.25 3.33 -7.06
N PRO A 64 1.57 3.47 -7.28
CA PRO A 64 2.29 4.62 -6.76
C PRO A 64 1.85 5.89 -7.49
N THR A 65 1.63 6.96 -6.75
CA THR A 65 1.32 8.28 -7.35
C THR A 65 2.58 9.00 -7.84
N GLY A 66 3.77 8.48 -7.48
CA GLY A 66 5.06 9.13 -7.71
C GLY A 66 5.43 10.13 -6.62
N HIS A 67 4.56 10.33 -5.63
CA HIS A 67 4.81 11.18 -4.48
C HIS A 67 5.29 10.35 -3.29
N MET A 68 6.09 10.98 -2.43
CA MET A 68 6.54 10.39 -1.16
C MET A 68 5.90 11.17 -0.02
N ARG A 69 5.35 10.45 0.94
CA ARG A 69 4.83 11.03 2.18
C ARG A 69 5.96 11.23 3.19
N LYS A 70 5.78 12.17 4.11
CA LYS A 70 6.76 12.39 5.16
C LYS A 70 6.47 11.44 6.31
N GLN A 71 7.52 10.99 6.97
CA GLN A 71 7.40 10.17 8.18
C GLN A 71 6.62 10.91 9.29
N GLU A 72 6.68 12.25 9.30
CA GLU A 72 5.94 13.13 10.22
C GLU A 72 4.41 13.06 10.04
N ASP A 73 3.90 12.50 8.94
CA ASP A 73 2.45 12.30 8.76
C ASP A 73 1.92 11.08 9.53
N TYR A 74 2.80 10.26 10.12
CA TYR A 74 2.46 8.98 10.76
C TYR A 74 2.80 8.90 12.26
N TYR A 75 3.37 9.97 12.85
CA TYR A 75 3.79 10.08 14.25
C TYR A 75 3.41 11.45 14.84
#